data_AF-A0A9W3C8M8-F1
#
_entry.id   AF-A0A9W3C8M8-F1
#
_cell.length_a   1.000
_cell.length_b   1.000
_cell.length_c   1.000
_cell.angle_alpha   90.00
_cell.angle_beta   90.00
_cell.angle_gamma   90.00
#
_symmetry.space_group_name_H-M   'P 1'
#
loop_
_entity.id
_entity.type
_entity.pdbx_description
1 polymer ?
#
loop_
_entity_poly.entity_id
_entity_poly.type
_entity_poly.pdbx_seq_one_letter_code
_entity_poly.pdbx_strand_id
1 'polypeptide(L)'
;MSWSFDCTPQDGSEEMEAVAIIEILRRAKANVVVAVLGNNLEVVASRKVKLIADVLLDEAEKNSYDLIVFPGGLGGAEGFASSECKPNIIH
;
A
#
# COMPACT_ATOMS: atom_id res chain seq x y z
N MET A 1 -6.81 25.43 16.91
CA MET A 1 -7.25 24.73 15.68
C MET A 1 -6.42 23.45 15.62
N SER A 2 -6.97 22.35 16.13
CA SER A 2 -6.28 21.05 16.14
C SER A 2 -6.76 20.27 14.92
N TRP A 3 -5.85 20.00 13.99
CA TRP A 3 -6.06 18.97 13.00
C TRP A 3 -5.60 17.65 13.60
N SER A 4 -6.54 16.74 13.81
CA SER A 4 -6.24 15.35 14.16
C SER A 4 -6.31 14.55 12.88
N PHE A 5 -5.15 14.14 12.35
CA PHE A 5 -5.10 13.10 11.33
C PHE A 5 -5.27 11.77 12.05
N ASP A 6 -6.52 11.33 12.17
CA ASP A 6 -6.81 9.92 12.46
C ASP A 6 -6.67 9.14 11.15
N CYS A 7 -5.41 8.94 10.73
CA CYS A 7 -5.08 7.99 9.68
C CYS A 7 -4.95 6.62 10.35
N THR A 8 -6.07 6.10 10.83
CA THR A 8 -6.18 4.69 11.21
C THR A 8 -5.81 3.85 9.97
N PRO A 9 -5.00 2.79 10.09
CA PRO A 9 -4.77 1.88 8.96
C PRO A 9 -6.14 1.45 8.44
N GLN A 10 -6.46 1.76 7.18
CA GLN A 10 -7.77 1.43 6.64
C GLN A 10 -7.83 -0.09 6.40
N ASP A 11 -8.30 -0.78 7.42
CA ASP A 11 -8.69 -2.19 7.43
C ASP A 11 -9.56 -2.47 6.19
N GLY A 12 -8.99 -3.10 5.16
CA GLY A 12 -9.76 -3.28 3.92
C GLY A 12 -9.02 -3.82 2.72
N SER A 13 -7.69 -3.82 2.69
CA SER A 13 -6.95 -4.51 1.62
C SER A 13 -7.37 -5.98 1.60
N GLU A 14 -7.72 -6.50 0.41
CA GLU A 14 -7.96 -7.93 0.21
C GLU A 14 -6.59 -8.62 0.27
N GLU A 15 -6.22 -9.15 1.43
CA GLU A 15 -4.87 -9.69 1.67
C GLU A 15 -4.48 -10.78 0.68
N MET A 16 -5.48 -11.52 0.16
CA MET A 16 -5.26 -12.57 -0.82
C MET A 16 -4.78 -11.99 -2.16
N GLU A 17 -5.33 -10.86 -2.61
CA GLU A 17 -4.89 -10.20 -3.84
C GLU A 17 -3.48 -9.63 -3.70
N ALA A 18 -3.23 -8.91 -2.59
CA ALA A 18 -1.92 -8.32 -2.32
C ALA A 18 -0.82 -9.40 -2.30
N VAL A 19 -1.04 -10.46 -1.52
CA VAL A 19 -0.07 -11.57 -1.41
C VAL A 19 0.09 -12.30 -2.74
N ALA A 20 -0.99 -12.57 -3.49
CA ALA A 20 -0.90 -13.25 -4.77
C ALA A 20 -0.08 -12.45 -5.81
N ILE A 21 -0.31 -11.14 -5.90
CA ILE A 21 0.42 -10.28 -6.84
C ILE A 21 1.91 -10.24 -6.47
N ILE A 22 2.23 -10.00 -5.19
CA ILE A 22 3.62 -9.98 -4.70
C ILE A 22 4.31 -11.29 -5.01
N GLU A 23 3.62 -12.41 -4.78
CA GLU A 23 4.17 -13.75 -4.97
C GLU A 23 4.46 -14.05 -6.44
N ILE A 24 3.52 -13.76 -7.33
CA ILE A 24 3.67 -13.98 -8.78
C ILE A 24 4.83 -13.13 -9.34
N LEU A 25 4.89 -11.85 -8.97
CA LEU A 25 5.94 -10.94 -9.45
C LEU A 25 7.33 -11.36 -8.93
N ARG A 26 7.44 -11.76 -7.66
CA ARG A 26 8.70 -12.28 -7.10
C ARG A 26 9.10 -13.60 -7.77
N ARG A 27 8.15 -14.50 -8.08
CA ARG A 27 8.42 -15.72 -8.86
C ARG A 27 8.88 -15.42 -10.30
N ALA A 28 8.38 -14.34 -10.89
CA ALA A 28 8.85 -13.81 -12.17
C ALA A 28 10.22 -13.10 -12.09
N LYS A 29 10.87 -13.09 -10.91
CA LYS A 29 12.15 -12.44 -10.63
C LYS A 29 12.11 -10.91 -10.69
N ALA A 30 10.94 -10.30 -10.60
CA ALA A 30 10.83 -8.85 -10.43
C ALA A 30 11.32 -8.44 -9.03
N ASN A 31 11.94 -7.27 -8.93
CA ASN A 31 12.24 -6.65 -7.64
C ASN A 31 10.97 -5.98 -7.11
N VAL A 32 10.34 -6.57 -6.09
CA VAL A 32 9.06 -6.11 -5.55
C VAL A 32 9.26 -5.49 -4.18
N VAL A 33 8.93 -4.21 -4.07
CA VAL A 33 8.87 -3.44 -2.83
C VAL A 33 7.40 -3.25 -2.44
N VAL A 34 7.06 -3.62 -1.21
CA VAL A 34 5.73 -3.39 -0.63
C VAL A 34 5.77 -2.11 0.19
N ALA A 35 4.95 -1.13 -0.18
CA ALA A 35 4.85 0.14 0.53
C ALA A 35 3.48 0.28 1.21
N VAL A 36 3.44 1.01 2.33
CA VAL A 36 2.22 1.31 3.08
C VAL A 36 2.05 2.81 3.31
N LEU A 37 0.80 3.29 3.22
CA LEU A 37 0.44 4.65 3.59
C LEU A 37 0.31 4.80 5.11
N GLY A 38 0.89 5.86 5.66
CA GLY A 38 0.82 6.20 7.09
C GLY A 38 2.18 6.11 7.77
N ASN A 39 2.17 5.88 9.09
CA ASN A 39 3.36 6.00 9.94
C ASN A 39 3.85 4.66 10.51
N ASN A 40 3.24 3.54 10.09
CA ASN A 40 3.56 2.21 10.58
C ASN A 40 3.64 1.22 9.41
N LEU A 41 4.60 0.29 9.48
CA LEU A 41 4.80 -0.77 8.47
C LEU A 41 3.77 -1.89 8.57
N GLU A 42 3.11 -2.05 9.72
CA GLU A 42 2.05 -3.05 9.91
C GLU A 42 0.70 -2.52 9.40
N VAL A 43 0.04 -3.30 8.53
CA VAL A 43 -1.35 -3.12 8.12
C VAL A 43 -2.16 -4.33 8.57
N VAL A 44 -3.35 -4.07 9.10
CA VAL A 44 -4.35 -5.10 9.35
C VAL A 44 -5.29 -5.13 8.15
N ALA A 45 -5.39 -6.28 7.50
CA ALA A 45 -6.22 -6.48 6.33
C ALA A 45 -7.67 -6.79 6.71
N SER A 46 -8.56 -6.85 5.70
CA SER A 46 -10.00 -7.03 5.86
C SER A 46 -10.42 -8.22 6.78
N ARG A 47 -9.68 -9.34 6.73
CA ARG A 47 -9.93 -10.53 7.56
C ARG A 47 -8.94 -10.66 8.73
N LYS A 48 -8.42 -9.53 9.24
CA LYS A 48 -7.51 -9.43 10.39
C LYS A 48 -6.14 -10.07 10.20
N VAL A 49 -5.76 -10.36 8.96
CA VAL A 49 -4.39 -10.77 8.62
C VAL A 49 -3.48 -9.55 8.77
N LYS A 50 -2.37 -9.73 9.46
CA LYS A 50 -1.34 -8.69 9.60
C LYS A 50 -0.34 -8.83 8.47
N LEU A 51 -0.17 -7.77 7.69
CA LEU A 51 0.85 -7.64 6.67
C LEU A 51 1.89 -6.62 7.15
N ILE A 52 3.16 -6.91 6.92
CA ILE A 52 4.27 -6.00 7.23
C ILE A 52 4.86 -5.57 5.89
N ALA A 53 4.76 -4.28 5.60
CA ALA A 53 5.36 -3.67 4.41
C ALA A 53 6.88 -3.55 4.55
N ASP A 54 7.56 -3.40 3.42
CA ASP A 54 9.01 -3.20 3.38
C ASP A 54 9.37 -1.75 3.78
N VAL A 55 8.58 -0.78 3.33
CA VAL A 55 8.83 0.67 3.53
C VAL A 55 7.52 1.46 3.68
N LEU A 56 7.63 2.71 4.17
CA LEU A 56 6.54 3.68 4.09
C LEU A 56 6.42 4.24 2.66
N LEU A 57 5.22 4.67 2.26
CA LEU A 57 4.97 5.23 0.94
C LEU A 57 5.84 6.46 0.66
N ASP A 58 5.98 7.36 1.64
CA ASP A 58 6.85 8.55 1.55
C ASP A 58 8.33 8.22 1.28
N GLU A 59 8.77 7.01 1.62
CA GLU A 59 10.11 6.51 1.30
C GLU A 59 10.16 5.87 -0.08
N ALA A 60 9.12 5.13 -0.45
CA ALA A 60 9.00 4.52 -1.77
C ALA A 60 8.96 5.59 -2.87
N GLU A 61 8.22 6.69 -2.68
CA GLU A 61 8.08 7.80 -3.66
C GLU A 61 9.41 8.47 -4.05
N LYS A 62 10.49 8.26 -3.28
CA LYS A 62 11.84 8.77 -3.58
C LYS A 62 12.56 7.95 -4.66
N ASN A 63 12.01 6.79 -5.03
CA ASN A 63 12.57 5.89 -6.04
C ASN A 63 11.68 5.86 -7.30
N SER A 64 12.21 5.29 -8.38
CA SER A 64 11.46 5.04 -9.61
C SER A 64 11.14 3.55 -9.77
N TYR A 65 9.97 3.23 -10.31
CA TYR A 65 9.48 1.88 -10.50
C TYR A 65 8.91 1.72 -11.91
N ASP A 66 9.14 0.55 -12.52
CA ASP A 66 8.59 0.23 -13.85
C ASP A 66 7.08 -0.12 -13.79
N LEU A 67 6.58 -0.47 -12.60
CA LEU A 67 5.20 -0.88 -12.36
C LEU A 67 4.79 -0.56 -10.92
N ILE A 68 3.61 0.05 -10.77
CA ILE A 68 2.94 0.24 -9.48
C ILE A 68 1.62 -0.54 -9.52
N VAL A 69 1.39 -1.37 -8.50
CA VAL A 69 0.15 -2.17 -8.40
C VAL A 69 -0.56 -1.82 -7.11
N PHE A 70 -1.85 -1.52 -7.22
CA PHE A 70 -2.75 -1.33 -6.09
C PHE A 70 -3.63 -2.56 -5.96
N PRO A 71 -3.45 -3.38 -4.90
CA PRO A 71 -4.41 -4.43 -4.59
C PRO A 71 -5.79 -3.82 -4.37
N GLY A 72 -6.85 -4.58 -4.65
CA GLY A 72 -8.20 -4.17 -4.36
C GLY A 72 -8.49 -4.08 -2.87
N GLY A 73 -9.77 -3.86 -2.56
CA GLY A 73 -10.25 -3.58 -1.21
C GLY A 73 -10.70 -2.14 -1.09
N LEU A 74 -11.99 -1.96 -0.76
CA LEU A 74 -12.63 -0.65 -0.71
C LEU A 74 -11.90 0.31 0.25
N GLY A 75 -11.46 -0.16 1.42
CA GLY A 75 -10.72 0.67 2.39
C GLY A 75 -9.34 1.12 1.90
N GLY A 76 -8.64 0.29 1.12
CA GLY A 76 -7.37 0.66 0.50
C GLY A 76 -7.55 1.70 -0.60
N ALA A 77 -8.51 1.45 -1.51
CA ALA A 77 -8.82 2.36 -2.61
C ALA A 77 -9.33 3.73 -2.14
N GLU A 78 -10.14 3.78 -1.09
CA GLU A 78 -10.62 5.03 -0.47
C GLU A 78 -9.48 5.79 0.23
N GLY A 79 -8.52 5.10 0.85
CA GLY A 79 -7.32 5.72 1.42
C GLY A 79 -6.46 6.42 0.37
N PHE A 80 -6.27 5.81 -0.80
CA PHE A 80 -5.55 6.44 -1.91
C PHE A 80 -6.35 7.56 -2.59
N ALA A 81 -7.68 7.45 -2.65
CA ALA A 81 -8.53 8.49 -3.24
C ALA A 81 -8.70 9.73 -2.36
N SER A 82 -8.62 9.57 -1.03
CA SER A 82 -8.81 10.65 -0.04
C SER A 82 -7.52 11.34 0.38
N SER A 83 -6.37 10.69 0.21
CA SER A 83 -5.08 11.35 0.39
C SER A 83 -4.76 12.24 -0.81
N GLU A 84 -4.18 13.42 -0.58
CA GLU A 84 -3.57 14.24 -1.64
C GLU A 84 -2.38 13.55 -2.34
N CYS A 85 -2.06 12.32 -1.93
CA CYS A 85 -1.14 11.40 -2.59
C CYS A 85 -1.77 10.93 -3.91
N LYS A 86 -1.76 11.82 -4.90
CA LYS A 86 -1.95 11.44 -6.29
C LYS A 86 -0.76 10.57 -6.66
N PRO A 87 -0.92 9.28 -6.99
CA PRO A 87 0.17 8.55 -7.58
C PRO A 87 0.49 9.28 -8.88
N ASN A 88 1.66 9.92 -8.93
CA ASN A 88 2.23 10.29 -10.20
C ASN A 88 2.38 8.97 -10.95
N ILE A 89 1.51 8.73 -11.92
CA ILE A 89 1.66 7.65 -12.88
C ILE A 89 2.85 8.08 -13.74
N ILE A 90 4.05 7.75 -13.27
CA ILE A 90 5.28 7.94 -14.03
C ILE A 90 5.28 6.81 -15.06
N HIS A 91 5.33 7.21 -16.33
CA HIS A 91 5.46 6.32 -17.49
C HIS A 91 6.70 5.44 -17.39
#